data_AF-A0A1X4H8N3-F1
#
_entry.id   AF-A0A1X4H8N3-F1
#
_cell.length_a   1.000
_cell.length_b   1.000
_cell.length_c   1.000
_cell.angle_alpha   90.00
_cell.angle_beta   90.00
_cell.angle_gamma   90.00
#
_symmetry.space_group_name_H-M   'P 1'
#
loop_
_entity.id
_entity.type
_entity.pdbx_description
1 polymer ?
#
loop_
_entity_poly.entity_id
_entity_poly.type
_entity_poly.pdbx_seq_one_letter_code
_entity_poly.pdbx_strand_id
1 'polypeptide(L)'
;MSEQTYNWSRKSLDELVEFYEREIAPERQREGHDPNEIPTYQWLVDHGYSGLQYAVREHHDMTLSEFFEQAVGLGDDVSPETPTWPIDNEQMIEYLEQYFRSQQRGSAAETTLQSKRSRLGQFLRHYEALHGTSAIVSRITNVADQPEEIQRVTAVFDVLDDELESNDSKRRYRSDIDDLYSWLVDRGYGAFNPVRYDHEWDVAKRDNSPLAPAQVGSLAASTEDIEERLIVLGLCAWGLRRSELATLHVENVELQAESPYLSFNTRKNGPGTVALIYGQDVLSNRIAQLSDRQGWDGYLFPSPDARRDHVTGETLNRRFKSIAAHADVRVRGELPTSKMGRRFWYSAYADAVEIVIERLQTVAHEQGSSDPMVVFRNYLSEEKRREYLRDAMYDRLAEAFEESTE
;
A
#
# COMPACT_ATOMS: atom_id res chain seq x y z
N MET A 1 -9.17 -32.88 -9.86
CA MET A 1 -8.62 -31.84 -8.97
C MET A 1 -7.52 -31.17 -9.76
N SER A 2 -7.73 -29.92 -10.17
CA SER A 2 -6.73 -29.15 -10.91
C SER A 2 -5.63 -28.74 -9.94
N GLU A 3 -4.42 -29.27 -10.11
CA GLU A 3 -3.22 -28.72 -9.48
C GLU A 3 -3.15 -27.24 -9.87
N GLN A 4 -3.29 -26.34 -8.90
CA GLN A 4 -2.98 -24.93 -9.13
C GLN A 4 -1.46 -24.86 -9.36
N THR A 5 -1.05 -24.81 -10.63
CA THR A 5 0.35 -24.67 -10.99
C THR A 5 0.76 -23.22 -10.73
N TYR A 6 1.16 -22.91 -9.49
CA TYR A 6 1.75 -21.61 -9.19
C TYR A 6 3.09 -21.50 -9.91
N ASN A 7 3.33 -20.36 -10.54
CA ASN A 7 4.55 -20.10 -11.32
C ASN A 7 5.68 -19.66 -10.38
N TRP A 8 6.10 -20.55 -9.48
CA TRP A 8 6.98 -20.27 -8.34
C TRP A 8 8.33 -19.67 -8.74
N SER A 9 8.93 -20.20 -9.80
CA SER A 9 10.26 -19.83 -10.31
C SER A 9 10.37 -18.41 -10.87
N ARG A 10 9.26 -17.68 -11.01
CA ARG A 10 9.21 -16.32 -11.56
C ARG A 10 8.81 -15.27 -10.53
N LYS A 11 8.62 -15.66 -9.27
CA LYS A 11 8.26 -14.74 -8.19
C LYS A 11 9.52 -14.20 -7.55
N SER A 12 9.58 -12.89 -7.37
CA SER A 12 10.57 -12.24 -6.51
C SER A 12 10.45 -12.72 -5.05
N LEU A 13 11.49 -12.53 -4.25
CA LEU A 13 11.47 -12.93 -2.84
C LEU A 13 10.34 -12.25 -2.07
N ASP A 14 10.11 -10.95 -2.31
CA ASP A 14 8.99 -10.20 -1.72
C ASP A 14 7.63 -10.77 -2.17
N GLU A 15 7.48 -11.22 -3.42
CA GLU A 15 6.24 -11.86 -3.88
C GLU A 15 6.04 -13.26 -3.30
N LEU A 16 7.13 -13.97 -2.98
CA LEU A 16 7.08 -15.23 -2.25
C LEU A 16 6.72 -15.01 -0.78
N VAL A 17 7.24 -13.97 -0.14
CA VAL A 17 6.84 -13.54 1.21
C VAL A 17 5.37 -13.12 1.21
N GLU A 18 4.95 -12.28 0.28
CA GLU A 18 3.54 -11.90 0.11
C GLU A 18 2.68 -13.13 -0.20
N PHE A 19 3.17 -14.10 -0.97
CA PHE A 19 2.46 -15.35 -1.21
C PHE A 19 2.33 -16.17 0.07
N TYR A 20 3.39 -16.26 0.88
CA TYR A 20 3.33 -16.93 2.17
C TYR A 20 2.29 -16.27 3.06
N GLU A 21 2.35 -14.95 3.23
CA GLU A 21 1.42 -14.20 4.07
C GLU A 21 -0.03 -14.28 3.56
N ARG A 22 -0.22 -14.37 2.25
CA ARG A 22 -1.54 -14.39 1.59
C ARG A 22 -2.19 -15.77 1.54
N GLU A 23 -1.43 -16.81 1.27
CA GLU A 23 -1.96 -18.15 0.95
C GLU A 23 -1.56 -19.19 2.01
N ILE A 24 -0.26 -19.29 2.34
CA ILE A 24 0.28 -20.37 3.18
C ILE A 24 0.02 -20.14 4.67
N ALA A 25 0.31 -18.94 5.18
CA ALA A 25 0.13 -18.60 6.60
C ALA A 25 -1.36 -18.69 7.02
N PRO A 26 -2.33 -18.17 6.23
CA PRO A 26 -3.75 -18.30 6.58
C PRO A 26 -4.27 -19.73 6.49
N GLU A 27 -3.67 -20.59 5.65
CA GLU A 27 -4.03 -22.00 5.57
C GLU A 27 -3.51 -22.79 6.78
N ARG A 28 -2.25 -22.60 7.15
CA ARG A 28 -1.68 -23.19 8.37
C ARG A 28 -2.42 -22.77 9.63
N GLN A 29 -2.81 -21.51 9.68
CA GLN A 29 -3.59 -20.99 10.80
C GLN A 29 -4.99 -21.61 10.88
N ARG A 30 -5.62 -21.95 9.73
CA ARG A 30 -6.90 -22.69 9.69
C ARG A 30 -6.76 -24.11 10.22
N GLU A 31 -5.60 -24.73 10.06
CA GLU A 31 -5.30 -26.08 10.55
C GLU A 31 -4.77 -26.12 11.99
N GLY A 32 -4.70 -24.96 12.65
CA GLY A 32 -4.32 -24.85 14.05
C GLY A 32 -2.82 -24.87 14.31
N HIS A 33 -1.99 -24.71 13.27
CA HIS A 33 -0.55 -24.50 13.43
C HIS A 33 -0.24 -23.13 14.04
N ASP A 34 0.85 -23.07 14.82
CA ASP A 34 1.31 -21.81 15.41
C ASP A 34 1.73 -20.82 14.30
N PRO A 35 1.24 -19.57 14.32
CA PRO A 35 1.62 -18.53 13.36
C PRO A 35 3.13 -18.24 13.28
N ASN A 36 3.90 -18.55 14.33
CA ASN A 36 5.35 -18.37 14.38
C ASN A 36 6.11 -19.67 14.10
N GLU A 37 5.45 -20.83 14.08
CA GLU A 37 6.09 -22.11 13.76
C GLU A 37 6.38 -22.19 12.26
N ILE A 38 7.55 -22.72 11.87
CA ILE A 38 7.91 -22.89 10.47
C ILE A 38 7.12 -24.06 9.84
N PRO A 39 6.51 -23.90 8.64
CA PRO A 39 5.85 -24.99 7.94
C PRO A 39 6.79 -26.17 7.68
N THR A 40 6.37 -27.39 7.98
CA THR A 40 7.14 -28.57 7.58
C THR A 40 7.07 -28.79 6.08
N TYR A 41 8.13 -29.34 5.49
CA TYR A 41 8.15 -29.61 4.05
C TYR A 41 7.04 -30.57 3.61
N GLN A 42 6.74 -31.59 4.41
CA GLN A 42 5.65 -32.51 4.13
C GLN A 42 4.30 -31.80 4.06
N TRP A 43 4.04 -30.86 4.99
CA TRP A 43 2.83 -30.05 4.98
C TRP A 43 2.70 -29.22 3.70
N LEU A 44 3.79 -28.60 3.24
CA LEU A 44 3.80 -27.82 1.99
C LEU A 44 3.52 -28.69 0.76
N VAL A 45 4.03 -29.92 0.73
CA VAL A 45 3.75 -30.88 -0.36
C VAL A 45 2.27 -31.27 -0.37
N ASP A 46 1.72 -31.61 0.80
CA ASP A 46 0.33 -32.05 0.94
C ASP A 46 -0.68 -30.96 0.53
N HIS A 47 -0.28 -29.69 0.62
CA HIS A 47 -1.09 -28.51 0.25
C HIS A 47 -0.78 -27.92 -1.13
N GLY A 48 0.07 -28.57 -1.93
CA GLY A 48 0.38 -28.12 -3.29
C GLY A 48 1.38 -26.95 -3.38
N TYR A 49 2.09 -26.66 -2.29
CA TYR A 49 3.14 -25.63 -2.19
C TYR A 49 4.56 -26.17 -2.37
N SER A 50 4.72 -27.41 -2.84
CA SER A 50 6.03 -28.08 -3.03
C SER A 50 7.01 -27.30 -3.92
N GLY A 51 6.50 -26.51 -4.86
CA GLY A 51 7.33 -25.67 -5.75
C GLY A 51 8.00 -24.49 -5.07
N LEU A 52 7.59 -24.12 -3.85
CA LEU A 52 8.23 -23.05 -3.07
C LEU A 52 9.68 -23.40 -2.73
N GLN A 53 9.96 -24.64 -2.33
CA GLN A 53 11.33 -25.07 -2.01
C GLN A 53 12.25 -24.96 -3.23
N TYR A 54 11.78 -25.40 -4.39
CA TYR A 54 12.54 -25.29 -5.63
C TYR A 54 12.76 -23.83 -6.01
N ALA A 55 11.74 -22.99 -5.91
CA ALA A 55 11.85 -21.57 -6.24
C ALA A 55 12.83 -20.82 -5.34
N VAL A 56 12.70 -20.99 -4.03
CA VAL A 56 13.58 -20.36 -3.04
C VAL A 56 15.03 -20.84 -3.20
N ARG A 57 15.24 -22.13 -3.50
CA ARG A 57 16.59 -22.68 -3.67
C ARG A 57 17.24 -22.32 -5.00
N GLU A 58 16.53 -22.45 -6.11
CA GLU A 58 17.12 -22.30 -7.45
C GLU A 58 17.05 -20.87 -8.00
N HIS A 59 16.18 -20.02 -7.44
CA HIS A 59 16.00 -18.64 -7.93
C HIS A 59 16.30 -17.57 -6.88
N HIS A 60 16.46 -17.94 -5.61
CA HIS A 60 16.76 -16.99 -4.53
C HIS A 60 17.98 -17.42 -3.68
N ASP A 61 18.65 -18.51 -4.04
CA ASP A 61 19.82 -19.08 -3.34
C ASP A 61 19.61 -19.26 -1.82
N MET A 62 18.36 -19.51 -1.40
CA MET A 62 18.00 -19.70 0.01
C MET A 62 17.52 -21.13 0.24
N THR A 63 17.73 -21.64 1.44
CA THR A 63 16.99 -22.81 1.90
C THR A 63 15.57 -22.41 2.29
N LEU A 64 14.66 -23.38 2.27
CA LEU A 64 13.27 -23.15 2.65
C LEU A 64 13.13 -22.65 4.10
N SER A 65 13.99 -23.11 5.01
CA SER A 65 14.04 -22.62 6.40
C SER A 65 14.51 -21.17 6.46
N GLU A 66 15.60 -20.81 5.76
CA GLU A 66 16.09 -19.42 5.71
C GLU A 66 15.06 -18.47 5.12
N PHE A 67 14.28 -18.90 4.13
CA PHE A 67 13.17 -18.10 3.62
C PHE A 67 12.12 -17.81 4.70
N PHE A 68 11.70 -18.82 5.45
CA PHE A 68 10.72 -18.62 6.51
C PHE A 68 11.26 -17.79 7.68
N GLU A 69 12.52 -17.96 8.04
CA GLU A 69 13.14 -17.24 9.15
C GLU A 69 13.50 -15.80 8.77
N GLN A 70 14.19 -15.62 7.65
CA GLN A 70 14.82 -14.35 7.29
C GLN A 70 13.94 -13.47 6.41
N ALA A 71 13.16 -14.06 5.49
CA ALA A 71 12.31 -13.30 4.57
C ALA A 71 10.90 -13.12 5.13
N VAL A 72 10.34 -14.16 5.76
CA VAL A 72 8.99 -14.14 6.33
C VAL A 72 8.98 -13.72 7.82
N GLY A 73 9.98 -14.14 8.60
CA GLY A 73 10.07 -13.82 10.03
C GLY A 73 9.38 -14.82 10.97
N LEU A 74 9.42 -16.11 10.65
CA LEU A 74 8.93 -17.21 11.50
C LEU A 74 10.06 -17.85 12.32
N GLY A 75 9.73 -18.37 13.50
CA GLY A 75 10.64 -19.03 14.43
C GLY A 75 10.41 -18.57 15.88
N ASP A 76 10.52 -19.49 16.83
CA ASP A 76 10.58 -19.13 18.26
C ASP A 76 11.96 -18.49 18.54
N ASP A 77 11.96 -17.32 19.17
CA ASP A 77 13.13 -16.49 19.43
C ASP A 77 13.86 -15.97 18.17
N VAL A 78 13.32 -14.91 17.56
CA VAL A 78 14.21 -13.77 17.28
C VAL A 78 14.38 -13.01 18.59
N SER A 79 15.18 -13.59 19.49
CA SER A 79 15.95 -12.81 20.44
C SER A 79 16.53 -11.59 19.70
N PRO A 80 16.72 -10.42 20.31
CA PRO A 80 17.36 -9.26 19.65
C PRO A 80 18.86 -9.51 19.39
N GLU A 81 19.18 -10.69 18.86
CA GLU A 81 20.38 -10.96 18.12
C GLU A 81 20.24 -10.29 16.75
N THR A 82 21.34 -9.69 16.35
CA THR A 82 21.53 -8.86 15.17
C THR A 82 20.79 -9.42 13.95
N PRO A 83 20.01 -8.60 13.21
CA PRO A 83 19.41 -9.02 11.95
C PRO A 83 20.46 -9.68 11.06
N THR A 84 20.21 -10.93 10.65
CA THR A 84 21.16 -11.68 9.80
C THR A 84 21.05 -11.14 8.39
N TRP A 85 22.10 -10.47 7.92
CA TRP A 85 22.18 -10.00 6.54
C TRP A 85 22.61 -11.15 5.63
N PRO A 86 22.12 -11.18 4.38
CA PRO A 86 22.39 -12.28 3.46
C PRO A 86 23.75 -12.16 2.76
N ILE A 87 24.73 -11.58 3.43
CA ILE A 87 26.10 -11.38 2.96
C ILE A 87 27.06 -11.71 4.10
N ASP A 88 28.22 -12.28 3.78
CA ASP A 88 29.25 -12.60 4.77
C ASP A 88 30.33 -11.50 4.78
N ASN A 89 29.92 -10.28 5.13
CA ASN A 89 30.81 -9.13 5.21
C ASN A 89 30.51 -8.28 6.43
N GLU A 90 31.23 -8.56 7.51
CA GLU A 90 31.06 -7.92 8.83
C GLU A 90 31.11 -6.39 8.75
N GLN A 91 32.00 -5.83 7.93
CA GLN A 91 32.15 -4.38 7.80
C GLN A 91 30.92 -3.75 7.13
N MET A 92 30.38 -4.39 6.09
CA MET A 92 29.16 -3.93 5.42
C MET A 92 27.92 -4.09 6.30
N ILE A 93 27.84 -5.19 7.05
CA ILE A 93 26.79 -5.41 8.05
C ILE A 93 26.80 -4.27 9.07
N GLU A 94 27.98 -3.89 9.56
CA GLU A 94 28.11 -2.77 10.50
C GLU A 94 27.58 -1.45 9.90
N TYR A 95 27.92 -1.14 8.64
CA TYR A 95 27.41 0.05 7.96
C TYR A 95 25.88 0.03 7.81
N LEU A 96 25.30 -1.12 7.48
CA LEU A 96 23.86 -1.29 7.36
C LEU A 96 23.17 -1.11 8.72
N GLU A 97 23.69 -1.70 9.79
CA GLU A 97 23.14 -1.50 11.13
C GLU A 97 23.21 -0.03 11.57
N GLN A 98 24.31 0.66 11.27
CA GLN A 98 24.42 2.10 11.53
C GLN A 98 23.43 2.92 10.69
N TYR A 99 23.21 2.54 9.43
CA TYR A 99 22.20 3.12 8.56
C TYR A 99 20.79 2.99 9.15
N PHE A 100 20.38 1.77 9.51
CA PHE A 100 19.04 1.50 10.07
C PHE A 100 18.82 2.17 11.43
N ARG A 101 19.84 2.19 12.32
CA ARG A 101 19.79 2.96 13.58
C ARG A 101 19.62 4.46 13.36
N SER A 102 20.08 4.99 12.22
CA SER A 102 19.86 6.40 11.87
C SER A 102 18.43 6.65 11.36
N GLN A 103 17.85 5.69 10.63
CA GLN A 103 16.48 5.78 10.11
C GLN A 103 15.41 5.61 11.21
N GLN A 104 15.66 4.74 12.20
CA GLN A 104 14.76 4.58 13.37
C GLN A 104 14.59 5.87 14.17
N ARG A 105 15.64 6.71 14.25
CA ARG A 105 15.55 8.03 14.90
C ARG A 105 14.68 9.03 14.13
N GLY A 106 14.41 8.78 12.85
CA GLY A 106 13.63 9.63 11.95
C GLY A 106 12.11 9.40 11.94
N SER A 107 11.54 8.67 12.92
CA SER A 107 10.11 8.32 12.99
C SER A 107 9.60 7.42 11.85
N ALA A 108 10.47 6.64 11.21
CA ALA A 108 10.06 5.63 10.24
C ALA A 108 9.33 4.47 10.95
N ALA A 109 8.22 3.99 10.38
CA ALA A 109 7.51 2.82 10.91
C ALA A 109 8.33 1.54 10.72
N GLU A 110 8.32 0.64 11.71
CA GLU A 110 9.12 -0.60 11.73
C GLU A 110 8.91 -1.46 10.47
N THR A 111 7.67 -1.57 10.00
CA THR A 111 7.33 -2.31 8.78
C THR A 111 8.00 -1.73 7.52
N THR A 112 8.21 -0.41 7.48
CA THR A 112 8.90 0.26 6.37
C THR A 112 10.39 -0.06 6.38
N LEU A 113 10.99 -0.16 7.57
CA LEU A 113 12.39 -0.52 7.74
C LEU A 113 12.64 -1.99 7.38
N GLN A 114 11.75 -2.90 7.76
CA GLN A 114 11.85 -4.31 7.38
C GLN A 114 11.81 -4.51 5.86
N SER A 115 10.83 -3.89 5.19
CA SER A 115 10.77 -3.89 3.72
C SER A 115 12.03 -3.34 3.06
N LYS A 116 12.65 -2.30 3.66
CA LYS A 116 13.90 -1.73 3.16
C LYS A 116 15.09 -2.65 3.38
N ARG A 117 15.14 -3.36 4.52
CA ARG A 117 16.17 -4.38 4.80
C ARG A 117 16.14 -5.49 3.75
N SER A 118 14.96 -6.02 3.44
CA SER A 118 14.79 -7.07 2.40
C SER A 118 15.41 -6.63 1.07
N ARG A 119 15.02 -5.45 0.56
CA ARG A 119 15.50 -4.93 -0.73
C ARG A 119 17.01 -4.67 -0.75
N LEU A 120 17.55 -4.08 0.31
CA LEU A 120 19.00 -3.85 0.41
C LEU A 120 19.78 -5.16 0.52
N GLY A 121 19.25 -6.15 1.25
CA GLY A 121 19.84 -7.49 1.34
C GLY A 121 19.87 -8.17 -0.02
N GLN A 122 18.78 -8.12 -0.79
CA GLN A 122 18.75 -8.68 -2.14
C GLN A 122 19.71 -7.97 -3.09
N PHE A 123 19.76 -6.63 -3.05
CA PHE A 123 20.74 -5.87 -3.83
C PHE A 123 22.18 -6.33 -3.54
N LEU A 124 22.54 -6.46 -2.26
CA LEU A 124 23.90 -6.87 -1.86
C LEU A 124 24.22 -8.31 -2.25
N ARG A 125 23.25 -9.22 -2.20
CA ARG A 125 23.40 -10.59 -2.73
C ARG A 125 23.71 -10.59 -4.22
N HIS A 126 22.90 -9.90 -5.04
CA HIS A 126 23.16 -9.85 -6.48
C HIS A 126 24.49 -9.16 -6.79
N TYR A 127 24.82 -8.11 -6.05
CA TYR A 127 26.11 -7.45 -6.16
C TYR A 127 27.25 -8.45 -5.85
N GLU A 128 27.15 -9.22 -4.77
CA GLU A 128 28.14 -10.24 -4.42
C GLU A 128 28.22 -11.39 -5.44
N ALA A 129 27.07 -11.87 -5.93
CA ALA A 129 27.02 -12.93 -6.94
C ALA A 129 27.65 -12.50 -8.28
N LEU A 130 27.40 -11.27 -8.72
CA LEU A 130 27.97 -10.73 -9.96
C LEU A 130 29.45 -10.37 -9.83
N HIS A 131 29.85 -9.85 -8.67
CA HIS A 131 31.14 -9.17 -8.51
C HIS A 131 32.12 -9.87 -7.57
N GLY A 132 31.71 -10.97 -6.94
CA GLY A 132 32.50 -11.76 -6.00
C GLY A 132 32.78 -11.07 -4.65
N THR A 133 32.06 -9.98 -4.36
CA THR A 133 32.22 -9.23 -3.11
C THR A 133 31.01 -8.38 -2.81
N SER A 134 30.60 -8.29 -1.56
CA SER A 134 29.59 -7.35 -1.05
C SER A 134 30.18 -6.00 -0.58
N ALA A 135 31.50 -5.80 -0.66
CA ALA A 135 32.23 -4.66 -0.08
C ALA A 135 32.07 -3.33 -0.86
N ILE A 136 30.84 -2.88 -1.11
CA ILE A 136 30.53 -1.70 -1.94
C ILE A 136 31.18 -0.41 -1.42
N VAL A 137 31.39 -0.29 -0.10
CA VAL A 137 32.02 0.91 0.50
C VAL A 137 33.44 1.09 0.00
N SER A 138 34.20 0.01 -0.13
CA SER A 138 35.59 0.08 -0.65
C SER A 138 35.67 0.57 -2.09
N ARG A 139 34.57 0.47 -2.85
CA ARG A 139 34.49 0.85 -4.27
C ARG A 139 34.13 2.31 -4.49
N ILE A 140 33.57 2.96 -3.47
CA ILE A 140 33.16 4.35 -3.56
C ILE A 140 34.13 5.33 -2.92
N THR A 141 35.23 4.88 -2.30
CA THR A 141 36.20 5.76 -1.61
C THR A 141 37.08 6.56 -2.57
N ASN A 142 37.31 6.07 -3.79
CA ASN A 142 38.18 6.70 -4.78
C ASN A 142 37.40 7.06 -6.05
N VAL A 143 37.31 8.35 -6.36
CA VAL A 143 36.59 8.87 -7.53
C VAL A 143 37.09 8.28 -8.85
N ALA A 144 38.34 7.82 -8.93
CA ALA A 144 38.85 7.15 -10.13
C ALA A 144 38.11 5.83 -10.44
N ASP A 145 37.55 5.17 -9.43
CA ASP A 145 36.82 3.90 -9.55
C ASP A 145 35.34 4.13 -9.93
N GLN A 146 34.90 5.39 -10.01
CA GLN A 146 33.51 5.78 -10.28
C GLN A 146 32.92 5.16 -11.55
N PRO A 147 33.61 5.18 -12.72
CA PRO A 147 33.04 4.57 -13.92
C PRO A 147 32.82 3.05 -13.78
N GLU A 148 33.72 2.36 -13.08
CA GLU A 148 33.60 0.91 -12.86
C GLU A 148 32.46 0.61 -11.89
N GLU A 149 32.35 1.36 -10.79
CA GLU A 149 31.30 1.14 -9.81
C GLU A 149 29.90 1.47 -10.35
N ILE A 150 29.77 2.48 -11.23
CA ILE A 150 28.53 2.72 -11.97
C ILE A 150 28.14 1.46 -12.76
N GLN A 151 29.07 0.88 -13.53
CA GLN A 151 28.79 -0.33 -14.32
C GLN A 151 28.41 -1.53 -13.44
N ARG A 152 29.06 -1.70 -12.28
CA ARG A 152 28.75 -2.77 -11.33
C ARG A 152 27.34 -2.65 -10.78
N VAL A 153 26.93 -1.44 -10.39
CA VAL A 153 25.59 -1.17 -9.89
C VAL A 153 24.55 -1.30 -11.00
N THR A 154 24.83 -0.82 -12.21
CA THR A 154 23.96 -1.00 -13.38
C THR A 154 23.73 -2.49 -13.68
N ALA A 155 24.77 -3.32 -13.64
CA ALA A 155 24.63 -4.76 -13.86
C ALA A 155 23.70 -5.44 -12.83
N VAL A 156 23.70 -4.98 -11.57
CA VAL A 156 22.74 -5.44 -10.56
C VAL A 156 21.34 -4.95 -10.88
N PHE A 157 21.19 -3.70 -11.34
CA PHE A 157 19.89 -3.20 -11.76
C PHE A 157 19.33 -3.91 -12.99
N ASP A 158 20.18 -4.39 -13.91
CA ASP A 158 19.75 -5.20 -15.06
C ASP A 158 19.19 -6.55 -14.59
N VAL A 159 19.85 -7.22 -13.63
CA VAL A 159 19.31 -8.45 -13.01
C VAL A 159 17.97 -8.18 -12.31
N LEU A 160 17.88 -7.09 -11.55
CA LEU A 160 16.62 -6.67 -10.92
C LEU A 160 15.55 -6.27 -11.95
N ASP A 161 15.94 -5.78 -13.13
CA ASP A 161 15.01 -5.44 -14.21
C ASP A 161 14.34 -6.69 -14.78
N ASP A 162 15.12 -7.75 -14.95
CA ASP A 162 14.67 -9.05 -15.43
C ASP A 162 13.82 -9.80 -14.39
N GLU A 163 14.16 -9.68 -13.09
CA GLU A 163 13.45 -10.37 -12.01
C GLU A 163 12.16 -9.66 -11.58
N LEU A 164 12.11 -8.33 -11.64
CA LEU A 164 10.98 -7.56 -11.14
C LEU A 164 9.99 -7.28 -12.28
N GLU A 165 8.76 -7.77 -12.19
CA GLU A 165 7.72 -7.41 -13.15
C GLU A 165 7.18 -5.98 -12.90
N SER A 166 7.18 -5.53 -11.64
CA SER A 166 6.55 -4.27 -11.26
C SER A 166 7.52 -3.08 -11.32
N ASN A 167 7.16 -2.14 -12.18
CA ASN A 167 7.71 -0.79 -12.23
C ASN A 167 7.74 -0.04 -10.88
N ASP A 168 6.78 -0.30 -9.98
CA ASP A 168 6.78 0.30 -8.64
C ASP A 168 7.81 -0.38 -7.72
N SER A 169 7.98 -1.70 -7.85
CA SER A 169 9.02 -2.43 -7.12
C SER A 169 10.39 -1.96 -7.56
N LYS A 170 10.64 -1.93 -8.87
CA LYS A 170 11.84 -1.33 -9.48
C LYS A 170 12.16 0.03 -8.84
N ARG A 171 11.27 1.01 -8.93
CA ARG A 171 11.48 2.34 -8.32
C ARG A 171 11.81 2.31 -6.82
N ARG A 172 11.22 1.42 -6.04
CA ARG A 172 11.53 1.28 -4.61
C ARG A 172 12.93 0.73 -4.37
N TYR A 173 13.37 -0.27 -5.12
CA TYR A 173 14.74 -0.77 -5.05
C TYR A 173 15.74 0.35 -5.34
N ARG A 174 15.58 1.04 -6.49
CA ARG A 174 16.45 2.17 -6.85
C ARG A 174 16.48 3.24 -5.76
N SER A 175 15.32 3.64 -5.24
CA SER A 175 15.25 4.65 -4.17
C SER A 175 15.96 4.21 -2.89
N ASP A 176 15.76 2.96 -2.46
CA ASP A 176 16.38 2.48 -1.22
C ASP A 176 17.90 2.30 -1.36
N ILE A 177 18.37 1.87 -2.53
CA ILE A 177 19.79 1.75 -2.86
C ILE A 177 20.43 3.14 -2.98
N ASP A 178 19.78 4.10 -3.63
CA ASP A 178 20.22 5.50 -3.69
C ASP A 178 20.34 6.09 -2.27
N ASP A 179 19.35 5.88 -1.42
CA ASP A 179 19.37 6.34 -0.03
C ASP A 179 20.54 5.75 0.77
N LEU A 180 20.88 4.47 0.57
CA LEU A 180 22.02 3.83 1.22
C LEU A 180 23.34 4.47 0.77
N TYR A 181 23.57 4.56 -0.55
CA TYR A 181 24.81 5.17 -1.09
C TYR A 181 24.92 6.64 -0.71
N SER A 182 23.82 7.40 -0.76
CA SER A 182 23.80 8.79 -0.31
C SER A 182 24.15 8.91 1.16
N TRP A 183 23.59 8.06 2.02
CA TRP A 183 23.95 8.07 3.44
C TRP A 183 25.43 7.73 3.67
N LEU A 184 26.00 6.77 2.92
CA LEU A 184 27.42 6.42 3.01
C LEU A 184 28.31 7.60 2.64
N VAL A 185 27.98 8.32 1.57
CA VAL A 185 28.71 9.52 1.13
C VAL A 185 28.54 10.67 2.12
N ASP A 186 27.32 10.94 2.58
CA ASP A 186 27.03 12.04 3.52
C ASP A 186 27.74 11.85 4.87
N ARG A 187 28.01 10.61 5.27
CA ARG A 187 28.79 10.26 6.46
C ARG A 187 30.30 10.16 6.23
N GLY A 188 30.76 10.38 5.00
CA GLY A 188 32.17 10.38 4.64
C GLY A 188 32.79 8.99 4.48
N TYR A 189 31.97 7.94 4.37
CA TYR A 189 32.47 6.58 4.07
C TYR A 189 32.78 6.37 2.58
N GLY A 190 32.23 7.22 1.72
CA GLY A 190 32.48 7.21 0.27
C GLY A 190 32.61 8.61 -0.30
N ALA A 191 33.17 8.70 -1.50
CA ALA A 191 33.40 9.93 -2.25
C ALA A 191 32.30 10.22 -3.29
N PHE A 192 31.57 9.21 -3.76
CA PHE A 192 30.51 9.36 -4.76
C PHE A 192 29.41 8.32 -4.59
N ASN A 193 28.22 8.62 -5.14
CA ASN A 193 27.08 7.72 -5.19
C ASN A 193 26.88 7.25 -6.65
N PRO A 194 27.12 5.97 -7.00
CA PRO A 194 27.04 5.46 -8.37
C PRO A 194 25.61 5.48 -8.94
N VAL A 195 24.57 5.39 -8.10
CA VAL A 195 23.16 5.31 -8.52
C VAL A 195 22.70 6.59 -9.22
N ARG A 196 23.33 7.74 -8.91
CA ARG A 196 22.95 9.05 -9.45
C ARG A 196 23.38 9.29 -10.90
N TYR A 197 24.25 8.44 -11.45
CA TYR A 197 24.92 8.72 -12.72
C TYR A 197 24.40 7.89 -13.88
N ASP A 198 23.71 6.79 -13.62
CA ASP A 198 23.10 5.98 -14.67
C ASP A 198 21.92 5.17 -14.09
N HIS A 199 21.01 4.76 -14.96
CA HIS A 199 19.82 3.94 -14.68
C HIS A 199 18.52 4.66 -14.31
N GLU A 200 17.99 5.48 -15.22
CA GLU A 200 16.54 5.71 -15.26
C GLU A 200 15.89 4.54 -16.01
N TRP A 201 15.31 3.58 -15.28
CA TRP A 201 14.35 2.67 -15.89
C TRP A 201 13.30 3.49 -16.62
N ASP A 202 13.06 3.21 -17.91
CA ASP A 202 11.99 3.83 -18.71
C ASP A 202 10.65 3.26 -18.24
N VAL A 203 10.28 3.68 -17.03
CA VAL A 203 9.07 3.23 -16.37
C VAL A 203 7.92 3.99 -16.98
N ALA A 204 7.21 3.33 -17.90
CA ALA A 204 5.93 3.82 -18.40
C ALA A 204 5.09 4.35 -17.23
N LYS A 205 4.80 5.65 -17.28
CA LYS A 205 4.06 6.34 -16.22
C LYS A 205 2.75 5.60 -16.04
N ARG A 206 2.57 4.98 -14.88
CA ARG A 206 1.42 4.14 -14.58
C ARG A 206 0.16 4.95 -14.80
N ASP A 207 -0.55 4.66 -15.88
CA ASP A 207 -1.85 5.27 -16.13
C ASP A 207 -2.85 4.60 -15.18
N ASN A 208 -3.24 5.38 -14.21
CA ASN A 208 -3.70 4.94 -12.90
C ASN A 208 -5.20 5.23 -12.80
N SER A 209 -5.98 4.69 -13.74
CA SER A 209 -7.37 5.11 -13.95
C SER A 209 -8.22 5.01 -12.67
N PRO A 210 -9.00 6.06 -12.35
CA PRO A 210 -10.04 5.98 -11.33
C PRO A 210 -11.17 5.05 -11.80
N LEU A 211 -12.05 4.67 -10.88
CA LEU A 211 -13.37 4.16 -11.28
C LEU A 211 -14.16 5.28 -11.98
N ALA A 212 -14.94 4.92 -12.99
CA ALA A 212 -15.94 5.83 -13.58
C ALA A 212 -17.20 5.91 -12.69
N PRO A 213 -17.99 7.00 -12.75
CA PRO A 213 -19.24 7.14 -11.98
C PRO A 213 -20.18 5.92 -12.12
N ALA A 214 -20.49 5.51 -13.35
CA ALA A 214 -21.34 4.34 -13.61
C ALA A 214 -20.81 3.03 -13.01
N GLN A 215 -19.48 2.89 -12.91
CA GLN A 215 -18.86 1.72 -12.26
C GLN A 215 -19.05 1.77 -10.74
N VAL A 216 -19.00 2.95 -10.13
CA VAL A 216 -19.28 3.14 -8.69
C VAL A 216 -20.75 2.82 -8.40
N GLY A 217 -21.67 3.28 -9.24
CA GLY A 217 -23.10 2.93 -9.14
C GLY A 217 -23.33 1.43 -9.24
N SER A 218 -22.70 0.77 -10.21
CA SER A 218 -22.80 -0.69 -10.39
C SER A 218 -22.29 -1.45 -9.16
N LEU A 219 -21.18 -0.99 -8.55
CA LEU A 219 -20.66 -1.55 -7.30
C LEU A 219 -21.65 -1.35 -6.15
N ALA A 220 -22.23 -0.16 -6.01
CA ALA A 220 -23.17 0.15 -4.94
C ALA A 220 -24.47 -0.66 -5.06
N ALA A 221 -25.01 -0.80 -6.28
CA ALA A 221 -26.23 -1.56 -6.56
C ALA A 221 -26.05 -3.08 -6.37
N SER A 222 -24.84 -3.59 -6.51
CA SER A 222 -24.53 -5.02 -6.37
C SER A 222 -24.19 -5.45 -4.93
N THR A 223 -24.29 -4.54 -3.96
CA THR A 223 -24.04 -4.88 -2.55
C THR A 223 -25.20 -5.66 -1.95
N GLU A 224 -24.90 -6.75 -1.25
CA GLU A 224 -25.92 -7.65 -0.69
C GLU A 224 -26.38 -7.23 0.71
N ASP A 225 -25.50 -6.54 1.45
CA ASP A 225 -25.77 -6.11 2.81
C ASP A 225 -25.22 -4.72 3.14
N ILE A 226 -25.55 -4.26 4.34
CA ILE A 226 -25.14 -2.94 4.83
C ILE A 226 -23.63 -2.80 5.02
N GLU A 227 -22.93 -3.91 5.31
CA GLU A 227 -21.48 -3.91 5.47
C GLU A 227 -20.81 -3.69 4.11
N GLU A 228 -21.22 -4.42 3.08
CA GLU A 228 -20.74 -4.24 1.71
C GLU A 228 -21.03 -2.84 1.18
N ARG A 229 -22.25 -2.33 1.41
CA ARG A 229 -22.61 -0.96 1.05
C ARG A 229 -21.71 0.08 1.74
N LEU A 230 -21.39 -0.15 3.01
CA LEU A 230 -20.45 0.68 3.77
C LEU A 230 -19.02 0.59 3.22
N ILE A 231 -18.59 -0.57 2.71
CA ILE A 231 -17.28 -0.72 2.05
C ILE A 231 -17.18 0.16 0.81
N VAL A 232 -18.20 0.11 -0.06
CA VAL A 232 -18.21 0.92 -1.29
C VAL A 232 -18.23 2.42 -0.95
N LEU A 233 -19.08 2.83 -0.01
CA LEU A 233 -19.14 4.23 0.47
C LEU A 233 -17.82 4.69 1.08
N GLY A 234 -17.23 3.90 2.00
CA GLY A 234 -16.00 4.28 2.67
C GLY A 234 -14.82 4.47 1.72
N LEU A 235 -14.73 3.64 0.68
CA LEU A 235 -13.65 3.72 -0.31
C LEU A 235 -13.89 4.75 -1.41
N CYS A 236 -15.14 4.90 -1.88
CA CYS A 236 -15.47 5.72 -3.07
C CYS A 236 -16.10 7.08 -2.72
N ALA A 237 -16.91 7.17 -1.65
CA ALA A 237 -17.58 8.41 -1.25
C ALA A 237 -16.82 9.20 -0.18
N TRP A 238 -16.00 8.53 0.64
CA TRP A 238 -15.22 9.18 1.71
C TRP A 238 -13.71 9.22 1.44
N GLY A 239 -13.26 8.50 0.40
CA GLY A 239 -11.85 8.48 -0.01
C GLY A 239 -10.91 7.89 1.05
N LEU A 240 -11.42 7.03 1.94
CA LEU A 240 -10.61 6.43 3.00
C LEU A 240 -9.62 5.43 2.43
N ARG A 241 -8.49 5.28 3.12
CA ARG A 241 -7.63 4.11 2.90
C ARG A 241 -8.33 2.87 3.44
N ARG A 242 -8.10 1.72 2.80
CA ARG A 242 -8.59 0.42 3.29
C ARG A 242 -8.24 0.14 4.76
N SER A 243 -7.08 0.58 5.22
CA SER A 243 -6.67 0.44 6.63
C SER A 243 -7.46 1.38 7.54
N GLU A 244 -7.73 2.62 7.11
CA GLU A 244 -8.51 3.61 7.86
C GLU A 244 -9.97 3.15 8.00
N LEU A 245 -10.53 2.58 6.93
CA LEU A 245 -11.87 2.02 6.95
C LEU A 245 -11.96 0.76 7.84
N ALA A 246 -10.95 -0.10 7.80
CA ALA A 246 -10.89 -1.30 8.62
C ALA A 246 -10.82 -1.01 10.12
N THR A 247 -10.10 0.05 10.50
CA THR A 247 -9.96 0.49 11.90
C THR A 247 -11.06 1.46 12.33
N LEU A 248 -12.11 1.66 11.52
CA LEU A 248 -13.12 2.68 11.80
C LEU A 248 -13.96 2.28 13.01
N HIS A 249 -13.87 3.10 14.06
CA HIS A 249 -14.53 2.92 15.35
C HIS A 249 -15.66 3.93 15.52
N VAL A 250 -16.68 3.61 16.31
CA VAL A 250 -17.82 4.51 16.56
C VAL A 250 -17.40 5.85 17.16
N GLU A 251 -16.34 5.88 17.97
CA GLU A 251 -15.76 7.11 18.52
C GLU A 251 -15.11 8.00 17.45
N ASN A 252 -14.85 7.47 16.26
CA ASN A 252 -14.39 8.28 15.13
C ASN A 252 -15.55 9.04 14.47
N VAL A 253 -16.81 8.78 14.81
CA VAL A 253 -17.98 9.21 14.03
C VAL A 253 -18.72 10.37 14.71
N GLU A 254 -18.73 11.54 14.06
CA GLU A 254 -19.39 12.75 14.57
C GLU A 254 -20.58 13.12 13.67
N LEU A 255 -21.72 12.45 13.87
CA LEU A 255 -22.93 12.65 13.06
C LEU A 255 -23.81 13.83 13.51
N GLN A 256 -23.69 14.27 14.77
CA GLN A 256 -24.52 15.33 15.33
C GLN A 256 -23.95 16.74 15.08
N ALA A 257 -22.76 16.83 14.50
CA ALA A 257 -22.21 18.10 14.06
C ALA A 257 -23.06 18.68 12.91
N GLU A 258 -23.12 20.01 12.82
CA GLU A 258 -23.75 20.72 11.70
C GLU A 258 -23.21 20.23 10.34
N SER A 259 -21.94 19.82 10.34
CA SER A 259 -21.25 19.22 9.21
C SER A 259 -20.66 17.88 9.62
N PRO A 260 -21.35 16.75 9.41
CA PRO A 260 -20.88 15.44 9.86
C PRO A 260 -19.48 15.09 9.36
N TYR A 261 -18.67 14.45 10.20
CA TYR A 261 -17.29 14.07 9.87
C TYR A 261 -16.82 12.81 10.62
N LEU A 262 -15.73 12.23 10.11
CA LEU A 262 -14.94 11.20 10.78
C LEU A 262 -13.68 11.84 11.37
N SER A 263 -13.25 11.42 12.55
CA SER A 263 -12.03 11.89 13.23
C SER A 263 -11.05 10.74 13.48
N PHE A 264 -9.79 10.92 13.08
CA PHE A 264 -8.70 9.95 13.19
C PHE A 264 -7.57 10.52 14.03
N ASN A 265 -7.29 9.89 15.18
CA ASN A 265 -6.25 10.31 16.12
C ASN A 265 -4.82 10.02 15.63
N THR A 266 -4.64 9.08 14.70
CA THR A 266 -3.32 8.73 14.14
C THR A 266 -3.45 8.52 12.64
N ARG A 267 -2.84 9.42 11.85
CA ARG A 267 -2.84 9.34 10.38
C ARG A 267 -1.43 9.53 9.85
N LYS A 268 -1.08 8.84 8.76
CA LYS A 268 0.24 8.92 8.10
C LYS A 268 0.68 10.36 7.77
N ASN A 269 -0.25 11.34 7.63
CA ASN A 269 0.04 12.73 7.20
C ASN A 269 -0.80 13.83 7.94
N GLY A 270 -0.74 13.97 9.27
CA GLY A 270 -1.34 15.13 9.97
C GLY A 270 -2.87 15.10 10.18
N PRO A 271 -3.48 16.17 10.75
CA PRO A 271 -4.73 16.07 11.51
C PRO A 271 -5.89 15.54 10.67
N GLY A 272 -6.59 14.56 11.25
CA GLY A 272 -7.31 13.54 10.52
C GLY A 272 -8.82 13.65 10.60
N THR A 273 -9.42 14.72 10.09
CA THR A 273 -10.89 14.74 9.88
C THR A 273 -11.27 14.52 8.42
N VAL A 274 -12.34 13.77 8.18
CA VAL A 274 -12.90 13.49 6.85
C VAL A 274 -14.37 13.85 6.86
N ALA A 275 -14.78 14.82 6.04
CA ALA A 275 -16.19 15.20 5.96
C ALA A 275 -17.03 14.03 5.40
N LEU A 276 -18.13 13.72 6.09
CA LEU A 276 -19.12 12.75 5.64
C LEU A 276 -20.14 13.49 4.76
N ILE A 277 -19.88 13.52 3.45
CA ILE A 277 -20.71 14.24 2.48
C ILE A 277 -21.92 13.39 2.05
N TYR A 278 -21.74 12.08 1.87
CA TYR A 278 -22.76 11.17 1.35
C TYR A 278 -22.83 9.87 2.18
N GLY A 279 -24.00 9.23 2.25
CA GLY A 279 -24.20 7.91 2.87
C GLY A 279 -24.23 7.89 4.40
N GLN A 280 -24.62 8.99 5.06
CA GLN A 280 -24.69 9.07 6.53
C GLN A 280 -25.75 8.13 7.12
N ASP A 281 -26.82 7.87 6.37
CA ASP A 281 -27.89 6.94 6.71
C ASP A 281 -27.39 5.49 6.81
N VAL A 282 -26.59 5.04 5.84
CA VAL A 282 -25.98 3.70 5.83
C VAL A 282 -25.04 3.53 7.01
N LEU A 283 -24.22 4.54 7.30
CA LEU A 283 -23.35 4.54 8.47
C LEU A 283 -24.15 4.45 9.78
N SER A 284 -25.21 5.26 9.92
CA SER A 284 -26.08 5.26 11.09
C SER A 284 -26.77 3.91 11.30
N ASN A 285 -27.29 3.32 10.22
CA ASN A 285 -27.93 2.00 10.24
C ASN A 285 -26.93 0.90 10.64
N ARG A 286 -25.67 0.98 10.20
CA ARG A 286 -24.64 0.01 10.60
C ARG A 286 -24.32 0.12 12.09
N ILE A 287 -24.20 1.34 12.61
CA ILE A 287 -23.98 1.58 14.04
C ILE A 287 -25.15 1.04 14.85
N ALA A 288 -26.39 1.29 14.44
CA ALA A 288 -27.57 0.74 15.10
C ALA A 288 -27.57 -0.79 15.09
N GLN A 289 -27.32 -1.42 13.93
CA GLN A 289 -27.24 -2.89 13.79
C GLN A 289 -26.20 -3.51 14.75
N LEU A 290 -25.04 -2.87 14.89
CA LEU A 290 -23.96 -3.37 15.75
C LEU A 290 -24.22 -3.06 17.24
N SER A 291 -24.91 -1.97 17.55
CA SER A 291 -25.26 -1.59 18.93
C SER A 291 -26.16 -2.62 19.61
N ASP A 292 -27.00 -3.32 18.83
CA ASP A 292 -27.86 -4.40 19.32
C ASP A 292 -27.09 -5.71 19.57
N ARG A 293 -25.83 -5.82 19.13
CA ARG A 293 -25.01 -7.02 19.30
C ARG A 293 -24.33 -7.04 20.67
N GLN A 294 -24.56 -8.11 21.43
CA GLN A 294 -23.91 -8.30 22.72
C GLN A 294 -22.39 -8.43 22.54
N GLY A 295 -21.63 -7.61 23.28
CA GLY A 295 -20.16 -7.62 23.24
C GLY A 295 -19.55 -6.86 22.07
N TRP A 296 -20.30 -5.99 21.39
CA TRP A 296 -19.72 -5.09 20.41
C TRP A 296 -18.73 -4.12 21.07
N ASP A 297 -17.52 -4.09 20.54
CA ASP A 297 -16.37 -3.32 21.01
C ASP A 297 -16.30 -1.92 20.39
N GLY A 298 -17.22 -1.57 19.47
CA GLY A 298 -17.32 -0.26 18.83
C GLY A 298 -16.75 -0.19 17.41
N TYR A 299 -16.11 -1.25 16.88
CA TYR A 299 -15.61 -1.25 15.50
C TYR A 299 -16.72 -1.49 14.48
N LEU A 300 -16.74 -0.73 13.37
CA LEU A 300 -17.77 -0.88 12.32
C LEU A 300 -17.58 -2.13 11.46
N PHE A 301 -16.35 -2.66 11.42
CA PHE A 301 -15.98 -3.91 10.77
C PHE A 301 -15.33 -4.86 11.79
N PRO A 302 -16.11 -5.38 12.74
CA PRO A 302 -15.57 -6.24 13.79
C PRO A 302 -15.05 -7.55 13.18
N SER A 303 -13.98 -8.07 13.75
CA SER A 303 -13.43 -9.35 13.33
C SER A 303 -14.29 -10.50 13.85
N PRO A 304 -14.49 -11.59 13.08
CA PRO A 304 -15.02 -12.83 13.63
C PRO A 304 -13.97 -13.62 14.45
N ASP A 305 -12.67 -13.30 14.32
CA ASP A 305 -11.58 -13.90 15.09
C ASP A 305 -11.43 -13.21 16.45
N ALA A 306 -11.63 -13.95 17.54
CA ALA A 306 -11.58 -13.44 18.92
C ALA A 306 -10.22 -12.85 19.35
N ARG A 307 -9.16 -13.03 18.56
CA ARG A 307 -7.83 -12.45 18.83
C ARG A 307 -7.64 -11.06 18.22
N ARG A 308 -8.63 -10.56 17.48
CA ARG A 308 -8.58 -9.24 16.82
C ARG A 308 -9.91 -8.55 17.00
N ASP A 309 -9.88 -7.25 17.22
CA ASP A 309 -11.11 -6.48 17.43
C ASP A 309 -11.79 -6.17 16.09
N HIS A 310 -11.00 -5.88 15.04
CA HIS A 310 -11.51 -5.53 13.71
C HIS A 310 -10.83 -6.29 12.57
N VAL A 311 -11.48 -6.31 11.41
CA VAL A 311 -10.91 -6.92 10.19
C VAL A 311 -9.67 -6.18 9.71
N THR A 312 -8.86 -6.83 8.87
CA THR A 312 -7.69 -6.18 8.25
C THR A 312 -8.08 -5.36 7.01
N GLY A 313 -7.25 -4.39 6.63
CA GLY A 313 -7.44 -3.65 5.38
C GLY A 313 -7.41 -4.54 4.14
N GLU A 314 -6.71 -5.68 4.18
CA GLU A 314 -6.71 -6.66 3.08
C GLU A 314 -8.03 -7.44 3.01
N THR A 315 -8.65 -7.73 4.16
CA THR A 315 -10.00 -8.32 4.19
C THR A 315 -11.01 -7.41 3.50
N LEU A 316 -10.96 -6.10 3.75
CA LEU A 316 -11.80 -5.13 3.05
C LEU A 316 -11.49 -5.06 1.55
N ASN A 317 -10.22 -5.14 1.15
CA ASN A 317 -9.85 -5.14 -0.27
C ASN A 317 -10.37 -6.38 -1.00
N ARG A 318 -10.31 -7.55 -0.36
CA ARG A 318 -10.88 -8.79 -0.89
C ARG A 318 -12.41 -8.72 -0.99
N ARG A 319 -13.10 -8.21 0.03
CA ARG A 319 -14.55 -7.97 -0.01
C ARG A 319 -14.92 -7.00 -1.13
N PHE A 320 -14.21 -5.89 -1.27
CA PHE A 320 -14.39 -4.95 -2.38
C PHE A 320 -14.19 -5.59 -3.76
N LYS A 321 -13.16 -6.43 -3.93
CA LYS A 321 -12.95 -7.20 -5.17
C LYS A 321 -14.08 -8.20 -5.43
N SER A 322 -14.66 -8.78 -4.38
CA SER A 322 -15.82 -9.67 -4.49
C SER A 322 -17.04 -8.91 -5.02
N ILE A 323 -17.35 -7.75 -4.42
CA ILE A 323 -18.41 -6.85 -4.89
C ILE A 323 -18.18 -6.49 -6.36
N ALA A 324 -16.95 -6.15 -6.74
CA ALA A 324 -16.62 -5.84 -8.13
C ALA A 324 -16.76 -7.02 -9.09
N ALA A 325 -16.44 -8.23 -8.64
CA ALA A 325 -16.65 -9.44 -9.43
C ALA A 325 -18.14 -9.74 -9.61
N HIS A 326 -18.96 -9.57 -8.56
CA HIS A 326 -20.42 -9.73 -8.63
C HIS A 326 -21.06 -8.69 -9.55
N ALA A 327 -20.57 -7.46 -9.50
CA ALA A 327 -21.02 -6.34 -10.34
C ALA A 327 -20.49 -6.38 -11.80
N ASP A 328 -19.63 -7.36 -12.15
CA ASP A 328 -18.84 -7.42 -13.39
C ASP A 328 -18.12 -6.10 -13.73
N VAL A 329 -17.68 -5.36 -12.71
CA VAL A 329 -16.95 -4.10 -12.90
C VAL A 329 -15.48 -4.41 -13.15
N ARG A 330 -14.99 -3.96 -14.31
CA ARG A 330 -13.57 -4.07 -14.69
C ARG A 330 -12.99 -2.74 -15.10
N VAL A 331 -11.79 -2.46 -14.63
CA VAL A 331 -10.99 -1.32 -15.09
C VAL A 331 -9.85 -1.89 -15.91
N ARG A 332 -9.89 -1.68 -17.24
CA ARG A 332 -8.90 -2.22 -18.20
C ARG A 332 -8.79 -3.75 -18.16
N GLY A 333 -9.92 -4.43 -18.00
CA GLY A 333 -10.00 -5.89 -17.96
C GLY A 333 -9.72 -6.52 -16.59
N GLU A 334 -9.18 -5.76 -15.64
CA GLU A 334 -8.89 -6.23 -14.28
C GLU A 334 -9.96 -5.82 -13.27
N LEU A 335 -10.07 -6.58 -12.18
CA LEU A 335 -10.92 -6.21 -11.05
C LEU A 335 -10.37 -4.96 -10.36
N PRO A 336 -11.22 -3.96 -10.08
CA PRO A 336 -10.76 -2.75 -9.42
C PRO A 336 -10.26 -3.01 -8.00
N THR A 337 -9.32 -2.17 -7.57
CA THR A 337 -8.78 -2.19 -6.20
C THR A 337 -9.37 -1.06 -5.36
N SER A 338 -9.29 -1.18 -4.04
CA SER A 338 -9.73 -0.12 -3.12
C SER A 338 -9.05 1.24 -3.39
N LYS A 339 -7.85 1.24 -3.99
CA LYS A 339 -7.13 2.45 -4.39
C LYS A 339 -7.84 3.19 -5.54
N MET A 340 -8.51 2.47 -6.44
CA MET A 340 -9.22 3.06 -7.58
C MET A 340 -10.50 3.79 -7.12
N GLY A 341 -11.21 3.26 -6.11
CA GLY A 341 -12.31 3.97 -5.45
C GLY A 341 -11.85 5.27 -4.78
N ARG A 342 -10.74 5.23 -4.06
CA ARG A 342 -10.15 6.45 -3.48
C ARG A 342 -9.73 7.47 -4.55
N ARG A 343 -9.29 7.02 -5.73
CA ARG A 343 -8.97 7.93 -6.85
C ARG A 343 -10.22 8.55 -7.45
N PHE A 344 -11.30 7.78 -7.60
CA PHE A 344 -12.59 8.31 -8.01
C PHE A 344 -13.01 9.47 -7.10
N TRP A 345 -12.89 9.32 -5.78
CA TRP A 345 -13.20 10.41 -4.84
C TRP A 345 -12.41 11.70 -5.12
N TYR A 346 -11.10 11.59 -5.37
CA TYR A 346 -10.27 12.76 -5.71
C TYR A 346 -10.65 13.38 -7.06
N SER A 347 -11.00 12.56 -8.04
CA SER A 347 -11.51 13.03 -9.34
C SER A 347 -12.84 13.76 -9.17
N ALA A 348 -13.81 13.16 -8.49
CA ALA A 348 -15.11 13.77 -8.21
C ALA A 348 -14.97 15.09 -7.43
N TYR A 349 -14.05 15.16 -6.47
CA TYR A 349 -13.76 16.39 -5.74
C TYR A 349 -13.15 17.48 -6.63
N ALA A 350 -12.23 17.12 -7.54
CA ALA A 350 -11.67 18.06 -8.51
C ALA A 350 -12.75 18.60 -9.45
N ASP A 351 -13.64 17.74 -9.94
CA ASP A 351 -14.77 18.11 -10.80
C ASP A 351 -15.76 19.01 -10.04
N ALA A 352 -16.01 18.74 -8.75
CA ALA A 352 -16.83 19.60 -7.90
C ALA A 352 -16.22 21.00 -7.71
N VAL A 353 -14.90 21.08 -7.55
CA VAL A 353 -14.18 22.36 -7.50
C VAL A 353 -14.35 23.13 -8.82
N GLU A 354 -14.22 22.45 -9.96
CA GLU A 354 -14.41 23.05 -11.29
C GLU A 354 -15.83 23.61 -11.48
N ILE A 355 -16.86 22.84 -11.16
CA ILE A 355 -18.26 23.29 -11.22
C ILE A 355 -18.50 24.54 -10.37
N VAL A 356 -17.96 24.56 -9.14
CA VAL A 356 -18.12 25.73 -8.26
C VAL A 356 -17.40 26.95 -8.85
N ILE A 357 -16.21 26.77 -9.43
CA ILE A 357 -15.49 27.85 -10.12
C ILE A 357 -16.32 28.37 -11.29
N GLU A 358 -16.83 27.49 -12.17
CA GLU A 358 -17.66 27.88 -13.32
C GLU A 358 -18.91 28.65 -12.90
N ARG A 359 -19.64 28.19 -11.86
CA ARG A 359 -20.80 28.92 -11.32
C ARG A 359 -20.43 30.31 -10.82
N LEU A 360 -19.23 30.48 -10.27
CA LEU A 360 -18.73 31.77 -9.80
C LEU A 360 -18.19 32.67 -10.93
N GLN A 361 -17.81 32.11 -12.08
CA GLN A 361 -17.40 32.89 -13.25
C GLN A 361 -18.54 33.78 -13.77
N THR A 362 -19.78 33.28 -13.74
CA THR A 362 -20.96 34.07 -14.11
C THR A 362 -21.11 35.31 -13.22
N VAL A 363 -20.87 35.17 -11.90
CA VAL A 363 -20.90 36.28 -10.94
C VAL A 363 -19.68 37.21 -11.09
N ALA A 364 -18.51 36.65 -11.41
CA ALA A 364 -17.26 37.41 -11.61
C ALA A 364 -17.30 38.30 -12.87
N HIS A 365 -17.95 37.82 -13.94
CA HIS A 365 -18.14 38.57 -15.19
C HIS A 365 -18.98 39.84 -14.97
N GLU A 366 -19.98 39.79 -14.09
CA GLU A 366 -20.79 40.96 -13.71
C GLU A 366 -20.02 42.00 -12.87
N GLN A 367 -18.88 41.62 -12.28
CA GLN A 367 -18.07 42.46 -11.37
C GLN A 367 -16.67 42.80 -11.93
N GLY A 368 -16.37 42.42 -13.18
CA GLY A 368 -15.14 42.83 -13.88
C GLY A 368 -13.85 42.17 -13.40
N SER A 369 -13.90 40.98 -12.79
CA SER A 369 -12.72 40.23 -12.36
C SER A 369 -12.31 39.17 -13.38
N SER A 370 -11.02 39.08 -13.72
CA SER A 370 -10.49 38.24 -14.81
C SER A 370 -9.90 36.89 -14.38
N ASP A 371 -9.85 36.58 -13.08
CA ASP A 371 -9.33 35.29 -12.58
C ASP A 371 -10.36 34.59 -11.65
N PRO A 372 -11.02 33.53 -12.15
CA PRO A 372 -12.01 32.75 -11.41
C PRO A 372 -11.48 32.13 -10.11
N MET A 373 -10.20 31.75 -10.06
CA MET A 373 -9.55 31.18 -8.88
C MET A 373 -9.24 32.24 -7.82
N VAL A 374 -9.06 33.51 -8.23
CA VAL A 374 -8.92 34.64 -7.31
C VAL A 374 -10.27 34.98 -6.70
N VAL A 375 -11.35 34.94 -7.47
CA VAL A 375 -12.72 35.16 -6.95
C VAL A 375 -13.11 34.05 -5.97
N PHE A 376 -12.92 32.77 -6.32
CA PHE A 376 -13.21 31.63 -5.43
C PHE A 376 -12.48 31.70 -4.08
N ARG A 377 -11.24 32.24 -4.05
CA ARG A 377 -10.45 32.40 -2.82
C ARG A 377 -10.76 33.68 -2.05
N ASN A 378 -11.16 34.76 -2.72
CA ASN A 378 -11.24 36.09 -2.10
C ASN A 378 -12.67 36.63 -1.90
N TYR A 379 -13.67 36.10 -2.62
CA TYR A 379 -15.06 36.60 -2.55
C TYR A 379 -15.98 35.78 -1.64
N LEU A 380 -15.61 34.55 -1.29
CA LEU A 380 -16.37 33.71 -0.38
C LEU A 380 -15.65 33.59 0.95
N SER A 381 -16.41 33.63 2.05
CA SER A 381 -15.90 33.16 3.33
C SER A 381 -15.51 31.67 3.20
N GLU A 382 -14.56 31.22 4.02
CA GLU A 382 -14.15 29.82 4.03
C GLU A 382 -15.32 28.87 4.30
N GLU A 383 -16.27 29.28 5.14
CA GLU A 383 -17.51 28.57 5.42
C GLU A 383 -18.38 28.43 4.17
N LYS A 384 -18.68 29.54 3.47
CA LYS A 384 -19.50 29.51 2.25
C LYS A 384 -18.85 28.70 1.13
N ARG A 385 -17.52 28.74 1.03
CA ARG A 385 -16.76 27.92 0.09
C ARG A 385 -16.88 26.42 0.41
N ARG A 386 -16.78 26.05 1.68
CA ARG A 386 -16.94 24.65 2.11
C ARG A 386 -18.34 24.14 1.86
N GLU A 387 -19.36 24.97 2.05
CA GLU A 387 -20.76 24.67 1.73
C GLU A 387 -20.94 24.39 0.22
N TYR A 388 -20.54 25.32 -0.66
CA TYR A 388 -20.68 25.10 -2.11
C TYR A 388 -19.92 23.87 -2.62
N LEU A 389 -18.73 23.61 -2.09
CA LEU A 389 -17.97 22.41 -2.44
C LEU A 389 -18.64 21.14 -1.93
N ARG A 390 -19.23 21.18 -0.72
CA ARG A 390 -19.97 20.06 -0.15
C ARG A 390 -21.19 19.74 -1.00
N ASP A 391 -21.96 20.74 -1.41
CA ASP A 391 -23.16 20.56 -2.23
C ASP A 391 -22.79 20.01 -3.62
N ALA A 392 -21.80 20.61 -4.28
CA ALA A 392 -21.33 20.12 -5.59
C ALA A 392 -20.76 18.70 -5.50
N MET A 393 -20.04 18.38 -4.42
CA MET A 393 -19.54 17.02 -4.18
C MET A 393 -20.69 16.05 -3.87
N TYR A 394 -21.71 16.48 -3.13
CA TYR A 394 -22.90 15.67 -2.87
C TYR A 394 -23.59 15.32 -4.18
N ASP A 395 -23.85 16.29 -5.05
CA ASP A 395 -24.48 16.06 -6.36
C ASP A 395 -23.70 15.03 -7.20
N ARG A 396 -22.36 15.14 -7.24
CA ARG A 396 -21.49 14.18 -7.96
C ARG A 396 -21.53 12.77 -7.36
N LEU A 397 -21.55 12.67 -6.04
CA LEU A 397 -21.65 11.38 -5.37
C LEU A 397 -23.05 10.78 -5.56
N ALA A 398 -24.11 11.59 -5.46
CA ALA A 398 -25.48 11.14 -5.70
C ALA A 398 -25.64 10.62 -7.14
N GLU A 399 -25.19 11.39 -8.15
CA GLU A 399 -25.16 10.97 -9.56
C GLU A 399 -24.49 9.59 -9.70
N ALA A 400 -23.27 9.44 -9.18
CA ALA A 400 -22.53 8.18 -9.29
C ALA A 400 -23.17 6.99 -8.55
N PHE A 401 -23.81 7.21 -7.40
CA PHE A 401 -24.36 6.14 -6.57
C PHE A 401 -25.83 5.80 -6.89
N GLU A 402 -26.56 6.67 -7.58
CA GLU A 402 -28.00 6.52 -7.86
C GLU A 402 -28.31 6.17 -9.32
N GLU A 403 -27.40 6.42 -10.27
CA GLU A 403 -27.58 6.18 -11.72
C GLU A 403 -27.83 4.70 -12.12
N SER A 404 -27.64 3.73 -11.22
CA SER A 404 -27.81 2.30 -11.53
C SER A 404 -29.22 1.75 -11.27
N THR A 405 -30.19 2.64 -11.05
CA THR A 405 -31.59 2.26 -10.74
C THR A 405 -32.55 2.33 -11.94
N GLU A 406 -32.05 2.62 -13.14
CA GLU A 406 -32.85 2.61 -14.40
C GLU A 406 -32.70 1.34 -15.23
#